data_AF-A0A930Y532-F1
#
_entry.id   AF-A0A930Y532-F1
#
_cell.length_a   1.000
_cell.length_b   1.000
_cell.length_c   1.000
_cell.angle_alpha   90.00
_cell.angle_beta   90.00
_cell.angle_gamma   90.00
#
_symmetry.space_group_name_H-M   'P 1'
#
loop_
_entity.id
_entity.type
_entity.pdbx_description
1 polymer ?
#
loop_
_entity_poly.entity_id
_entity_poly.type
_entity_poly.pdbx_seq_one_letter_code
_entity_poly.pdbx_strand_id
1 'polypeptide(L)'
;MTDEKRTLKGGPETASRRSRKRQPKQHPYSFSEARGRLSPMLEQTVEHLSRLPDKACPDDTAVVGLTLHPEYIAKSYFPGALLRDRKVEVVGSIPVDITPEKRSRGRPPEKMRSTQLFARATREVFKSWCDALPDWQPDSQTLKDNLRALESISALEPRLNIRGEFERGEVIEMELVLHVLGFENAKLLKLFSQYLESIGLDDALRDHYETPELCYCGVGAPVERAGDIARFSAVRVLRTMPRLRKLEPPVGILRQVPFE
;
A
#
# COMPACT_ATOMS: atom_id res chain seq x y z
N MET A 1 -50.70 -0.82 -54.75
CA MET A 1 -51.15 0.56 -54.46
C MET A 1 -52.37 0.42 -53.56
N THR A 2 -52.38 0.69 -52.26
CA THR A 2 -51.50 1.44 -51.33
C THR A 2 -52.00 1.01 -49.93
N ASP A 3 -51.25 0.24 -49.15
CA ASP A 3 -50.21 0.61 -48.16
C ASP A 3 -50.74 1.20 -46.83
N GLU A 4 -50.79 0.27 -45.86
CA GLU A 4 -50.48 0.35 -44.42
C GLU A 4 -50.36 1.73 -43.72
N LYS A 5 -51.13 1.93 -42.64
CA LYS A 5 -50.65 2.61 -41.41
C LYS A 5 -51.31 2.03 -40.15
N ARG A 6 -50.59 1.13 -39.49
CA ARG A 6 -50.80 0.72 -38.10
C ARG A 6 -50.13 1.77 -37.19
N THR A 7 -50.92 2.60 -36.53
CA THR A 7 -50.38 3.57 -35.55
C THR A 7 -50.24 2.90 -34.19
N LEU A 8 -49.03 2.42 -33.91
CA LEU A 8 -48.58 2.02 -32.57
C LEU A 8 -48.43 3.27 -31.68
N LYS A 9 -49.33 3.47 -30.71
CA LYS A 9 -49.14 4.43 -29.62
C LYS A 9 -48.20 3.81 -28.57
N GLY A 10 -46.90 3.82 -28.84
CA GLY A 10 -45.86 3.62 -27.83
C GLY A 10 -45.47 4.97 -27.25
N GLY A 11 -46.08 5.37 -26.14
CA GLY A 11 -45.58 6.48 -25.32
C GLY A 11 -44.41 5.99 -24.46
N PRO A 12 -43.29 6.72 -24.34
CA PRO A 12 -42.25 6.33 -23.41
C PRO A 12 -42.75 6.57 -21.99
N GLU A 13 -43.08 5.48 -21.28
CA GLU A 13 -43.05 5.49 -19.82
C GLU A 13 -41.63 5.86 -19.42
N THR A 14 -41.46 7.12 -19.04
CA THR A 14 -40.28 7.57 -18.32
C THR A 14 -40.29 6.84 -16.98
N ALA A 15 -39.63 5.69 -16.94
CA ALA A 15 -39.27 5.03 -15.70
C ALA A 15 -38.38 5.99 -14.91
N SER A 16 -39.03 6.81 -14.08
CA SER A 16 -38.39 7.59 -13.03
C SER A 16 -37.55 6.60 -12.22
N ARG A 17 -36.24 6.58 -12.49
CA ARG A 17 -35.24 5.98 -11.59
C ARG A 17 -35.36 6.76 -10.29
N ARG A 18 -36.29 6.34 -9.43
CA ARG A 18 -36.33 6.76 -8.04
C ARG A 18 -34.94 6.47 -7.51
N SER A 19 -34.13 7.51 -7.33
CA SER A 19 -32.87 7.36 -6.62
C SER A 19 -33.26 6.81 -5.26
N ARG A 20 -32.94 5.54 -5.00
CA ARG A 20 -33.08 4.98 -3.66
C ARG A 20 -32.22 5.91 -2.80
N LYS A 21 -32.86 6.73 -1.96
CA LYS A 21 -32.16 7.52 -0.93
C LYS A 21 -31.24 6.53 -0.24
N ARG A 22 -29.93 6.64 -0.49
CA ARG A 22 -28.94 5.78 0.15
C ARG A 22 -29.13 6.01 1.64
N GLN A 23 -29.59 4.97 2.34
CA GLN A 23 -29.65 5.05 3.79
C GLN A 23 -28.25 5.45 4.29
N PRO A 24 -28.15 6.37 5.26
CA PRO A 24 -26.87 6.77 5.82
C PRO A 24 -26.10 5.51 6.24
N LYS A 25 -24.85 5.39 5.78
CA LYS A 25 -24.01 4.26 6.19
C LYS A 25 -23.81 4.36 7.70
N GLN A 26 -24.09 3.27 8.41
CA GLN A 26 -23.69 3.20 9.81
C GLN A 26 -22.18 2.94 9.85
N HIS A 27 -21.44 3.92 10.35
CA HIS A 27 -19.99 3.84 10.46
C HIS A 27 -19.60 2.99 11.68
N PRO A 28 -18.54 2.16 11.61
CA PRO A 28 -17.99 1.46 12.77
C PRO A 28 -17.54 2.45 13.85
N TYR A 29 -16.88 3.52 13.43
CA TYR A 29 -16.40 4.60 14.28
C TYR A 29 -17.14 5.90 14.00
N SER A 30 -17.48 6.63 15.06
CA SER A 30 -17.73 8.06 14.99
C SER A 30 -16.46 8.82 14.58
N PHE A 31 -16.59 10.10 14.25
CA PHE A 31 -15.42 10.93 13.93
C PHE A 31 -14.50 11.09 15.14
N SER A 32 -15.08 11.31 16.32
CA SER A 32 -14.31 11.47 17.57
C SER A 32 -13.56 10.18 17.93
N GLU A 33 -14.20 9.01 17.79
CA GLU A 33 -13.53 7.72 18.00
C GLU A 33 -12.37 7.52 17.01
N ALA A 34 -12.61 7.75 15.71
CA ALA A 34 -11.56 7.61 14.69
C ALA A 34 -10.38 8.55 14.96
N ARG A 35 -10.64 9.82 15.30
CA ARG A 35 -9.61 10.80 15.66
C ARG A 35 -8.83 10.36 16.90
N GLY A 36 -9.53 9.98 17.98
CA GLY A 36 -8.90 9.55 19.23
C GLY A 36 -8.03 8.30 19.08
N ARG A 37 -8.44 7.36 18.22
CA ARG A 37 -7.70 6.12 17.96
C ARG A 37 -6.51 6.31 17.03
N LEU A 38 -6.66 7.09 15.97
CA LEU A 38 -5.61 7.29 14.97
C LEU A 38 -4.53 8.27 15.43
N SER A 39 -4.83 9.19 16.35
CA SER A 39 -3.84 10.15 16.89
C SER A 39 -2.62 9.47 17.52
N PRO A 40 -2.76 8.56 18.51
CA PRO A 40 -1.59 7.87 19.08
C PRO A 40 -0.87 6.96 18.08
N MET A 41 -1.58 6.40 17.09
CA MET A 41 -0.96 5.60 16.03
C MET A 41 -0.08 6.46 15.11
N LEU A 42 -0.55 7.66 14.76
CA LEU A 42 0.21 8.61 13.96
C LEU A 42 1.39 9.20 14.74
N GLU A 43 1.23 9.46 16.04
CA GLU A 43 2.32 9.86 16.94
C GLU A 43 3.45 8.84 16.96
N GLN A 44 3.12 7.56 17.20
CA GLN A 44 4.11 6.47 17.13
C GLN A 44 4.76 6.35 15.76
N THR A 45 4.00 6.59 14.69
CA THR A 45 4.52 6.59 13.32
C THR A 45 5.54 7.70 13.12
N VAL A 46 5.21 8.94 13.52
CA VAL A 46 6.13 10.08 13.41
C VAL A 46 7.37 9.89 14.27
N GLU A 47 7.22 9.36 15.49
CA GLU A 47 8.35 9.02 16.35
C GLU A 47 9.27 8.01 15.67
N HIS A 48 8.72 6.95 15.08
CA HIS A 48 9.50 5.99 14.32
C HIS A 48 10.25 6.65 13.14
N LEU A 49 9.55 7.46 12.34
CA LEU A 49 10.16 8.17 11.20
C LEU A 49 11.29 9.12 11.62
N SER A 50 11.18 9.75 12.80
CA SER A 50 12.21 10.64 13.34
C SER A 50 13.51 9.92 13.70
N ARG A 51 13.44 8.61 13.96
CA ARG A 51 14.59 7.75 14.28
C ARG A 51 15.26 7.15 13.05
N LEU A 52 14.69 7.34 11.86
CA LEU A 52 15.32 6.93 10.61
C LEU A 52 16.50 7.85 10.29
N PRO A 53 17.65 7.31 9.84
CA PRO A 53 18.76 8.13 9.36
C PRO A 53 18.32 9.02 8.20
N ASP A 54 18.90 10.20 8.06
CA ASP A 54 18.54 11.11 6.97
C ASP A 54 18.77 10.48 5.59
N LYS A 55 19.86 9.71 5.43
CA LYS A 55 20.13 8.96 4.19
C LYS A 55 19.11 7.84 3.92
N ALA A 56 18.39 7.37 4.94
CA ALA A 56 17.31 6.42 4.76
C ALA A 56 16.01 7.08 4.25
N CYS A 57 15.90 8.41 4.31
CA CYS A 57 14.72 9.17 3.89
C CYS A 57 15.10 10.12 2.73
N PRO A 58 15.16 9.63 1.48
CA PRO A 58 15.55 10.44 0.32
C PRO A 58 14.65 11.68 0.15
N ASP A 59 15.26 12.86 0.00
CA ASP A 59 14.55 14.16 -0.01
C ASP A 59 13.58 14.33 1.18
N ASP A 60 13.95 13.84 2.37
CA ASP A 60 13.10 13.80 3.58
C ASP A 60 11.80 12.98 3.42
N THR A 61 11.67 12.22 2.34
CA THR A 61 10.46 11.46 2.02
C THR A 61 10.45 10.12 2.75
N ALA A 62 9.29 9.81 3.34
CA ALA A 62 9.02 8.52 3.95
C ALA A 62 7.73 7.91 3.39
N VAL A 63 7.61 6.58 3.51
CA VAL A 63 6.40 5.83 3.17
C VAL A 63 5.83 5.21 4.45
N VAL A 64 4.52 5.37 4.64
CA VAL A 64 3.77 4.80 5.78
C VAL A 64 2.65 3.90 5.29
N GLY A 65 2.18 3.01 6.16
CA GLY A 65 1.03 2.17 5.93
C GLY A 65 -0.26 2.85 6.40
N LEU A 66 -1.27 2.93 5.53
CA LEU A 66 -2.64 3.31 5.90
C LEU A 66 -3.57 2.13 5.65
N THR A 67 -4.01 1.46 6.69
CA THR A 67 -4.92 0.31 6.56
C THR A 67 -6.35 0.79 6.53
N LEU A 68 -7.12 0.38 5.52
CA LEU A 68 -8.56 0.64 5.48
C LEU A 68 -9.28 -0.28 6.46
N HIS A 69 -10.38 0.19 7.02
CA HIS A 69 -11.31 -0.69 7.73
C HIS A 69 -11.97 -1.65 6.72
N PRO A 70 -12.17 -2.96 7.04
CA PRO A 70 -12.67 -3.95 6.07
C PRO A 70 -14.02 -3.60 5.43
N GLU A 71 -14.86 -2.85 6.14
CA GLU A 71 -16.14 -2.34 5.61
C GLU A 71 -16.01 -1.15 4.62
N TYR A 72 -14.80 -0.67 4.35
CA TYR A 72 -14.47 0.49 3.49
C TYR A 72 -13.53 0.14 2.34
N ILE A 73 -13.45 -1.14 1.94
CA ILE A 73 -12.56 -1.59 0.85
C ILE A 73 -13.01 -1.16 -0.56
N ALA A 74 -14.27 -0.78 -0.75
CA ALA A 74 -14.76 -0.39 -2.08
C ALA A 74 -14.17 0.94 -2.54
N LYS A 75 -13.89 1.08 -3.85
CA LYS A 75 -13.27 2.29 -4.45
C LYS A 75 -13.93 3.62 -4.05
N SER A 76 -15.24 3.63 -3.81
CA SER A 76 -15.97 4.83 -3.37
C SER A 76 -15.62 5.32 -1.96
N TYR A 77 -14.92 4.51 -1.16
CA TYR A 77 -14.47 4.84 0.20
C TYR A 77 -12.97 5.14 0.28
N PHE A 78 -12.29 5.20 -0.87
CA PHE A 78 -10.89 5.57 -0.91
C PHE A 78 -10.68 6.96 -0.27
N PRO A 79 -9.74 7.13 0.68
CA PRO A 79 -9.60 8.32 1.50
C PRO A 79 -9.03 9.55 0.78
N GLY A 80 -9.28 9.70 -0.53
CA GLY A 80 -8.57 10.64 -1.39
C GLY A 80 -8.73 12.11 -1.02
N ALA A 81 -9.86 12.53 -0.45
CA ALA A 81 -10.01 13.93 -0.01
C ALA A 81 -9.17 14.22 1.23
N LEU A 82 -9.11 13.29 2.19
CA LEU A 82 -8.24 13.39 3.37
C LEU A 82 -6.78 13.43 2.95
N LEU A 83 -6.35 12.51 2.07
CA LEU A 83 -4.96 12.43 1.67
C LEU A 83 -4.49 13.70 0.93
N ARG A 84 -5.33 14.25 0.04
CA ARG A 84 -5.04 15.54 -0.61
C ARG A 84 -4.97 16.71 0.37
N ASP A 85 -5.92 16.78 1.31
CA ASP A 85 -5.94 17.80 2.37
C ASP A 85 -4.65 17.78 3.21
N ARG A 86 -4.11 16.57 3.46
CA ARG A 86 -2.87 16.35 4.20
C ARG A 86 -1.61 16.32 3.35
N LYS A 87 -1.70 16.58 2.04
CA LYS A 87 -0.57 16.52 1.10
C LYS A 87 0.17 15.17 1.14
N VAL A 88 -0.58 14.09 1.33
CA VAL A 88 -0.09 12.71 1.35
C VAL A 88 -0.52 12.03 0.05
N GLU A 89 0.39 11.30 -0.59
CA GLU A 89 0.13 10.63 -1.86
C GLU A 89 0.20 9.11 -1.72
N VAL A 90 -0.67 8.38 -2.44
CA VAL A 90 -0.63 6.90 -2.44
C VAL A 90 0.27 6.42 -3.57
N VAL A 91 1.27 5.61 -3.23
CA VAL A 91 2.23 4.99 -4.16
C VAL A 91 1.98 3.51 -4.42
N GLY A 92 0.93 2.96 -3.81
CA GLY A 92 0.52 1.60 -4.05
C GLY A 92 -0.41 1.07 -2.97
N SER A 93 -0.76 -0.20 -3.10
CA SER A 93 -1.51 -0.90 -2.06
C SER A 93 -1.25 -2.40 -2.10
N ILE A 94 -1.58 -3.07 -1.00
CA ILE A 94 -1.65 -4.52 -0.94
C ILE A 94 -2.89 -4.95 -0.17
N PRO A 95 -3.39 -6.16 -0.47
CA PRO A 95 -4.43 -6.73 0.35
C PRO A 95 -3.84 -7.32 1.65
N VAL A 96 -4.55 -7.15 2.76
CA VAL A 96 -4.13 -7.58 4.11
C VAL A 96 -5.30 -8.25 4.84
N ASP A 97 -5.01 -9.16 5.76
CA ASP A 97 -6.04 -9.72 6.65
C ASP A 97 -5.88 -9.11 8.04
N ILE A 98 -6.93 -8.49 8.54
CA ILE A 98 -6.92 -7.78 9.83
C ILE A 98 -8.18 -8.12 10.63
N THR A 99 -8.10 -7.99 11.95
CA THR A 99 -9.27 -7.95 12.82
C THR A 99 -9.46 -6.48 13.21
N PRO A 100 -10.51 -5.78 12.73
CA PRO A 100 -10.72 -4.37 13.08
C PRO A 100 -11.16 -4.23 14.54
N GLU A 101 -10.87 -3.11 15.19
CA GLU A 101 -11.25 -2.89 16.60
C GLU A 101 -12.77 -2.89 16.81
N LYS A 102 -13.53 -2.36 15.86
CA LYS A 102 -14.99 -2.29 15.91
C LYS A 102 -15.58 -2.53 14.54
N ARG A 103 -16.78 -3.09 14.49
CA ARG A 103 -17.58 -3.20 13.26
C ARG A 103 -18.88 -2.43 13.37
N SER A 104 -19.47 -2.09 12.23
CA SER A 104 -20.77 -1.43 12.23
C SER A 104 -21.86 -2.37 12.77
N ARG A 105 -22.94 -1.78 13.29
CA ARG A 105 -24.12 -2.48 13.83
C ARG A 105 -23.82 -3.34 15.07
N GLY A 106 -22.77 -3.05 15.82
CA GLY A 106 -22.42 -3.78 17.04
C GLY A 106 -21.99 -5.22 16.80
N ARG A 107 -21.59 -5.56 15.56
CA ARG A 107 -21.07 -6.89 15.24
C ARG A 107 -19.72 -7.12 15.93
N PRO A 108 -19.44 -8.33 16.42
CA PRO A 108 -18.14 -8.63 17.00
C PRO A 108 -17.03 -8.51 15.94
N PRO A 109 -15.86 -7.96 16.31
CA PRO A 109 -14.64 -8.03 15.53
C PRO A 109 -14.33 -9.46 15.05
N GLU A 110 -14.00 -9.61 13.77
CA GLU A 110 -13.56 -10.89 13.20
C GLU A 110 -12.48 -10.63 12.15
N LYS A 111 -11.66 -11.65 11.86
CA LYS A 111 -10.61 -11.55 10.84
C LYS A 111 -11.24 -11.39 9.46
N MET A 112 -10.91 -10.31 8.76
CA MET A 112 -11.48 -9.95 7.46
C MET A 112 -10.40 -9.44 6.51
N ARG A 113 -10.65 -9.60 5.20
CA ARG A 113 -9.82 -9.02 4.15
C ARG A 113 -10.00 -7.51 4.12
N SER A 114 -8.89 -6.79 4.02
CA SER A 114 -8.84 -5.35 3.79
C SER A 114 -7.70 -4.97 2.84
N THR A 115 -7.46 -3.67 2.72
CA THR A 115 -6.40 -3.08 1.90
C THR A 115 -5.53 -2.18 2.76
N GLN A 116 -4.21 -2.36 2.68
CA GLN A 116 -3.23 -1.41 3.19
C GLN A 116 -2.73 -0.58 2.01
N LEU A 117 -2.87 0.74 2.13
CA LEU A 117 -2.31 1.71 1.20
C LEU A 117 -0.89 2.04 1.65
N PHE A 118 0.02 2.23 0.69
CA PHE A 118 1.33 2.81 0.93
C PHE A 118 1.25 4.29 0.59
N ALA A 119 1.53 5.12 1.57
CA ALA A 119 1.34 6.56 1.49
C ALA A 119 2.66 7.27 1.71
N ARG A 120 3.07 8.11 0.76
CA ARG A 120 4.30 8.90 0.84
C ARG A 120 4.02 10.36 1.16
N ALA A 121 4.92 10.96 1.92
CA ALA A 121 5.06 12.40 2.13
C ALA A 121 6.43 12.69 2.77
N THR A 122 6.77 13.95 2.97
CA THR A 122 7.94 14.29 3.80
C THR A 122 7.67 13.98 5.27
N ARG A 123 8.72 13.77 6.07
CA ARG A 123 8.58 13.57 7.52
C ARG A 123 7.88 14.76 8.17
N GLU A 124 8.17 15.97 7.71
CA GLU A 124 7.50 17.20 8.17
C GLU A 124 5.98 17.19 7.88
N VAL A 125 5.53 16.67 6.74
CA VAL A 125 4.09 16.54 6.45
C VAL A 125 3.41 15.57 7.42
N PHE A 126 4.03 14.44 7.72
CA PHE A 126 3.48 13.50 8.71
C PHE A 126 3.46 14.11 10.11
N LYS A 127 4.50 14.84 10.49
CA LYS A 127 4.56 15.57 11.77
C LYS A 127 3.45 16.63 11.85
N SER A 128 3.29 17.46 10.83
CA SER A 128 2.21 18.45 10.76
C SER A 128 0.82 17.82 10.83
N TRP A 129 0.64 16.65 10.20
CA TRP A 129 -0.61 15.89 10.35
C TRP A 129 -0.80 15.39 11.78
N CYS A 130 0.25 14.84 12.40
CA CYS A 130 0.22 14.40 13.80
C CYS A 130 -0.19 15.53 14.75
N ASP A 131 0.45 16.69 14.62
CA ASP A 131 0.19 17.86 15.48
C ASP A 131 -1.24 18.39 15.29
N ALA A 132 -1.77 18.35 14.06
CA ALA A 132 -3.09 18.87 13.75
C ALA A 132 -4.24 17.90 14.08
N LEU A 133 -4.00 16.58 14.09
CA LEU A 133 -5.06 15.56 14.16
C LEU A 133 -5.88 15.60 15.46
N PRO A 134 -5.31 15.77 16.67
CA PRO A 134 -6.06 15.76 17.93
C PRO A 134 -7.19 16.81 17.99
N ASP A 135 -6.92 18.01 17.47
CA ASP A 135 -7.87 19.13 17.47
C ASP A 135 -8.60 19.30 16.13
N TRP A 136 -8.35 18.41 15.17
CA TRP A 136 -8.91 18.55 13.83
C TRP A 136 -10.44 18.50 13.84
N GLN A 137 -11.05 19.52 13.23
CA GLN A 137 -12.49 19.63 12.99
C GLN A 137 -12.72 20.09 11.55
N PRO A 138 -12.85 19.16 10.59
CA PRO A 138 -13.12 19.55 9.20
C PRO A 138 -14.59 19.96 9.02
N ASP A 139 -14.84 20.97 8.19
CA ASP A 139 -16.20 21.37 7.82
C ASP A 139 -16.86 20.37 6.85
N SER A 140 -16.06 19.60 6.13
CA SER A 140 -16.53 18.63 5.15
C SER A 140 -16.87 17.28 5.77
N GLN A 141 -18.11 16.82 5.56
CA GLN A 141 -18.51 15.45 5.90
C GLN A 141 -17.65 14.39 5.19
N THR A 142 -17.20 14.66 3.97
CA THR A 142 -16.32 13.76 3.22
C THR A 142 -14.98 13.57 3.93
N LEU A 143 -14.39 14.64 4.49
CA LEU A 143 -13.14 14.52 5.26
C LEU A 143 -13.34 13.66 6.52
N LYS A 144 -14.45 13.87 7.24
CA LYS A 144 -14.83 13.04 8.40
C LYS A 144 -14.98 11.57 8.02
N ASP A 145 -15.66 11.30 6.91
CA ASP A 145 -15.88 9.93 6.43
C ASP A 145 -14.59 9.23 5.99
N ASN A 146 -13.67 9.95 5.36
CA ASN A 146 -12.37 9.41 4.97
C ASN A 146 -11.50 9.07 6.19
N LEU A 147 -11.55 9.87 7.26
CA LEU A 147 -10.86 9.52 8.51
C LEU A 147 -11.46 8.26 9.14
N ARG A 148 -12.79 8.16 9.19
CA ARG A 148 -13.50 6.97 9.72
C ARG A 148 -13.23 5.70 8.91
N ALA A 149 -12.80 5.83 7.66
CA ALA A 149 -12.48 4.70 6.79
C ALA A 149 -11.12 4.07 7.12
N LEU A 150 -10.25 4.75 7.87
CA LEU A 150 -8.95 4.23 8.28
C LEU A 150 -9.08 3.36 9.52
N GLU A 151 -8.52 2.16 9.45
CA GLU A 151 -8.33 1.26 10.58
C GLU A 151 -7.00 1.49 11.28
N SER A 152 -5.93 1.82 10.57
CA SER A 152 -4.65 2.13 11.22
C SER A 152 -3.78 3.02 10.36
N ILE A 153 -2.88 3.73 11.05
CA ILE A 153 -1.73 4.42 10.46
C ILE A 153 -0.51 3.81 11.14
N SER A 154 0.48 3.39 10.37
CA SER A 154 1.69 2.80 10.94
C SER A 154 2.91 3.20 10.13
N ALA A 155 4.07 3.26 10.77
CA ALA A 155 5.33 3.16 10.05
C ALA A 155 5.33 1.87 9.20
N LEU A 156 5.99 1.92 8.05
CA LEU A 156 6.11 0.74 7.22
C LEU A 156 7.13 -0.19 7.86
N GLU A 157 6.69 -1.37 8.27
CA GLU A 157 7.60 -2.49 8.53
C GLU A 157 7.85 -3.20 7.20
N PRO A 158 9.06 -3.12 6.63
CA PRO A 158 9.37 -3.77 5.38
C PRO A 158 9.15 -5.27 5.51
N ARG A 159 8.51 -5.88 4.52
CA ARG A 159 8.32 -7.34 4.53
C ARG A 159 9.65 -8.01 4.24
N LEU A 160 10.27 -8.54 5.30
CA LEU A 160 11.47 -9.37 5.22
C LEU A 160 11.07 -10.83 4.99
N ASN A 161 11.19 -11.27 3.75
CA ASN A 161 10.93 -12.65 3.35
C ASN A 161 12.24 -13.37 3.05
N ILE A 162 13.13 -13.43 4.03
CA ILE A 162 14.40 -14.12 3.93
C ILE A 162 14.17 -15.60 4.28
N ARG A 163 14.44 -16.51 3.32
CA ARG A 163 14.24 -17.95 3.49
C ARG A 163 15.49 -18.72 3.11
N GLY A 164 15.95 -19.58 4.01
CA GLY A 164 17.12 -20.43 3.81
C GLY A 164 17.91 -20.59 5.11
N GLU A 165 18.91 -21.46 5.06
CA GLU A 165 19.96 -21.54 6.06
C GLU A 165 21.18 -20.81 5.50
N PHE A 166 21.75 -19.91 6.29
CA PHE A 166 22.86 -19.06 5.89
C PHE A 166 23.94 -19.07 6.96
N GLU A 167 25.19 -19.10 6.53
CA GLU A 167 26.33 -18.95 7.43
C GLU A 167 26.50 -17.49 7.85
N ARG A 168 27.16 -17.27 9.00
CA ARG A 168 27.40 -15.91 9.49
C ARG A 168 28.32 -15.16 8.51
N GLY A 169 27.88 -13.99 8.07
CA GLY A 169 28.63 -13.18 7.10
C GLY A 169 28.53 -13.69 5.67
N GLU A 170 27.75 -14.73 5.39
CA GLU A 170 27.47 -15.19 4.03
C GLU A 170 26.78 -14.08 3.24
N VAL A 171 27.43 -13.63 2.18
CA VAL A 171 26.84 -12.66 1.24
C VAL A 171 25.86 -13.40 0.35
N ILE A 172 24.60 -12.98 0.43
CA ILE A 172 23.52 -13.56 -0.38
C ILE A 172 22.95 -12.51 -1.33
N GLU A 173 22.48 -13.00 -2.48
CA GLU A 173 21.73 -12.18 -3.43
C GLU A 173 20.26 -12.11 -3.01
N MET A 174 19.81 -10.90 -2.70
CA MET A 174 18.43 -10.61 -2.31
C MET A 174 17.74 -9.78 -3.38
N GLU A 175 16.46 -10.03 -3.57
CA GLU A 175 15.59 -9.16 -4.37
C GLU A 175 15.00 -8.08 -3.45
N LEU A 176 15.24 -6.82 -3.81
CA LEU A 176 14.69 -5.64 -3.18
C LEU A 176 13.63 -5.02 -4.09
N VAL A 177 12.51 -4.61 -3.50
CA VAL A 177 11.46 -3.85 -4.17
C VAL A 177 11.33 -2.50 -3.49
N LEU A 178 11.49 -1.43 -4.25
CA LEU A 178 11.34 -0.05 -3.81
C LEU A 178 10.04 0.56 -4.35
N HIS A 179 9.40 1.39 -3.53
CA HIS A 179 8.38 2.34 -3.97
C HIS A 179 9.02 3.47 -4.78
N VAL A 180 8.42 3.82 -5.91
CA VAL A 180 8.79 5.05 -6.62
C VAL A 180 8.30 6.26 -5.82
N LEU A 181 9.17 7.24 -5.60
CA LEU A 181 8.91 8.39 -4.72
C LEU A 181 8.52 9.68 -5.45
N GLY A 182 8.09 9.57 -6.72
CA GLY A 182 7.60 10.71 -7.51
C GLY A 182 8.71 11.57 -8.13
N PHE A 183 9.96 11.16 -8.02
CA PHE A 183 11.09 11.69 -8.78
C PHE A 183 11.71 10.57 -9.64
N GLU A 184 12.66 10.93 -10.51
CA GLU A 184 13.29 10.00 -11.44
C GLU A 184 13.89 8.78 -10.75
N ASN A 185 13.64 7.59 -11.29
CA ASN A 185 14.14 6.34 -10.71
C ASN A 185 15.67 6.29 -10.64
N ALA A 186 16.36 6.89 -11.60
CA ALA A 186 17.82 7.05 -11.55
C ALA A 186 18.29 7.82 -10.30
N LYS A 187 17.53 8.85 -9.88
CA LYS A 187 17.80 9.57 -8.62
C LYS A 187 17.52 8.68 -7.41
N LEU A 188 16.45 7.89 -7.42
CA LEU A 188 16.12 6.94 -6.35
C LEU A 188 17.23 5.91 -6.14
N LEU A 189 17.68 5.27 -7.22
CA LEU A 189 18.75 4.28 -7.18
C LEU A 189 20.08 4.89 -6.71
N LYS A 190 20.40 6.10 -7.15
CA LYS A 190 21.58 6.83 -6.68
C LYS A 190 21.52 7.09 -5.17
N LEU A 191 20.40 7.61 -4.67
CA LEU A 191 20.21 7.87 -3.24
C LEU A 191 20.23 6.58 -2.42
N PHE A 192 19.68 5.49 -2.96
CA PHE A 192 19.74 4.19 -2.32
C PHE A 192 21.16 3.62 -2.28
N SER A 193 21.95 3.73 -3.34
CA SER A 193 23.38 3.36 -3.33
C SER A 193 24.15 4.11 -2.25
N GLN A 194 23.95 5.44 -2.18
CA GLN A 194 24.58 6.28 -1.16
C GLN A 194 24.16 5.92 0.26
N TYR A 195 22.95 5.40 0.45
CA TYR A 195 22.49 4.86 1.72
C TYR A 195 23.21 3.54 2.06
N LEU A 196 23.30 2.61 1.11
CA LEU A 196 24.03 1.34 1.28
C LEU A 196 25.50 1.57 1.65
N GLU A 197 26.19 2.45 0.93
CA GLU A 197 27.57 2.86 1.24
C GLU A 197 27.67 3.43 2.67
N SER A 198 26.70 4.25 3.09
CA SER A 198 26.70 4.84 4.44
C SER A 198 26.55 3.83 5.58
N ILE A 199 26.03 2.65 5.29
CA ILE A 199 25.93 1.53 6.23
C ILE A 199 27.04 0.48 5.98
N GLY A 200 28.07 0.81 5.20
CA GLY A 200 29.22 -0.05 4.94
C GLY A 200 28.92 -1.20 3.97
N LEU A 201 27.99 -0.99 3.03
CA LEU A 201 27.65 -1.91 1.95
C LEU A 201 28.00 -1.29 0.61
N ASP A 202 29.29 -1.11 0.37
CA ASP A 202 29.83 -0.58 -0.89
C ASP A 202 29.56 -1.55 -2.05
N ASP A 203 29.21 -0.99 -3.21
CA ASP A 203 28.89 -1.76 -4.42
C ASP A 203 27.90 -2.92 -4.18
N ALA A 204 26.98 -2.80 -3.22
CA ALA A 204 26.03 -3.88 -2.90
C ALA A 204 24.83 -3.93 -3.88
N LEU A 205 24.51 -2.81 -4.52
CA LEU A 205 23.45 -2.73 -5.51
C LEU A 205 23.85 -3.49 -6.79
N ARG A 206 22.91 -4.27 -7.34
CA ARG A 206 23.07 -5.06 -8.56
C ARG A 206 22.12 -4.55 -9.64
N ASP A 207 21.87 -5.38 -10.64
CA ASP A 207 20.92 -5.10 -11.71
C ASP A 207 19.55 -4.67 -11.16
N HIS A 208 18.90 -3.78 -11.91
CA HIS A 208 17.58 -3.25 -11.57
C HIS A 208 16.64 -3.32 -12.79
N TYR A 209 15.35 -3.35 -12.48
CA TYR A 209 14.26 -3.31 -13.45
C TYR A 209 13.14 -2.42 -12.91
N GLU A 210 12.61 -1.56 -13.76
CA GLU A 210 11.68 -0.52 -13.36
C GLU A 210 10.29 -0.73 -13.96
N THR A 211 9.28 -0.36 -13.17
CA THR A 211 7.90 -0.16 -13.60
C THR A 211 7.48 1.26 -13.17
N PRO A 212 6.34 1.79 -13.65
CA PRO A 212 5.89 3.11 -13.23
C PRO A 212 5.68 3.27 -11.72
N GLU A 213 5.44 2.18 -10.98
CA GLU A 213 5.10 2.23 -9.55
C GLU A 213 6.22 1.67 -8.64
N LEU A 214 7.11 0.84 -9.20
CA LEU A 214 8.09 0.07 -8.42
C LEU A 214 9.42 -0.05 -9.15
N CYS A 215 10.49 -0.06 -8.38
CA CYS A 215 11.82 -0.46 -8.83
C CYS A 215 12.22 -1.77 -8.16
N TYR A 216 12.58 -2.76 -8.96
CA TYR A 216 13.12 -4.04 -8.53
C TYR A 216 14.63 -3.98 -8.68
N CYS A 217 15.39 -4.38 -7.67
CA CYS A 217 16.85 -4.44 -7.76
C CYS A 217 17.40 -5.63 -6.99
N GLY A 218 18.52 -6.16 -7.46
CA GLY A 218 19.32 -7.10 -6.68
C GLY A 218 20.17 -6.36 -5.65
N VAL A 219 20.34 -6.95 -4.48
CA VAL A 219 21.27 -6.47 -3.46
C VAL A 219 22.07 -7.66 -2.93
N GLY A 220 23.39 -7.61 -3.10
CA GLY A 220 24.32 -8.55 -2.52
C GLY A 220 24.81 -8.05 -1.16
N ALA A 221 24.41 -8.69 -0.07
CA ALA A 221 24.86 -8.32 1.27
C ALA A 221 24.80 -9.49 2.25
N PRO A 222 25.53 -9.43 3.39
CA PRO A 222 25.36 -10.39 4.46
C PRO A 222 23.91 -10.38 4.97
N VAL A 223 23.34 -11.56 5.23
CA VAL A 223 21.93 -11.70 5.61
C VAL A 223 21.57 -10.92 6.88
N GLU A 224 22.53 -10.75 7.80
CA GLU A 224 22.34 -10.00 9.05
C GLU A 224 22.11 -8.50 8.79
N ARG A 225 22.54 -7.99 7.64
CA ARG A 225 22.36 -6.59 7.22
C ARG A 225 21.01 -6.35 6.56
N ALA A 226 20.18 -7.38 6.34
CA ALA A 226 18.86 -7.24 5.74
C ALA A 226 17.97 -6.25 6.51
N GLY A 227 18.05 -6.26 7.84
CA GLY A 227 17.33 -5.30 8.69
C GLY A 227 17.77 -3.85 8.45
N ASP A 228 19.06 -3.60 8.31
CA ASP A 228 19.60 -2.25 8.04
C ASP A 228 19.19 -1.75 6.66
N ILE A 229 19.30 -2.60 5.62
CA ILE A 229 18.87 -2.27 4.25
C ILE A 229 17.40 -1.88 4.24
N ALA A 230 16.58 -2.63 4.98
CA ALA A 230 15.15 -2.43 5.05
C ALA A 230 14.74 -1.09 5.69
N ARG A 231 15.62 -0.43 6.47
CA ARG A 231 15.32 0.88 7.06
C ARG A 231 15.21 2.01 6.03
N PHE A 232 15.66 1.80 4.79
CA PHE A 232 15.45 2.78 3.72
C PHE A 232 13.95 2.93 3.44
N SER A 233 13.44 4.16 3.48
CA SER A 233 12.02 4.46 3.60
C SER A 233 11.19 4.04 2.37
N ALA A 234 11.84 3.87 1.22
CA ALA A 234 11.20 3.38 0.01
C ALA A 234 11.09 1.85 -0.05
N VAL A 235 11.73 1.11 0.86
CA VAL A 235 11.74 -0.36 0.80
C VAL A 235 10.35 -0.90 1.07
N ARG A 236 9.79 -1.55 0.07
CA ARG A 236 8.50 -2.26 0.16
C ARG A 236 8.69 -3.69 0.64
N VAL A 237 9.67 -4.38 0.05
CA VAL A 237 9.97 -5.80 0.30
C VAL A 237 11.46 -6.01 0.15
N LEU A 238 12.03 -6.85 1.00
CA LEU A 238 13.34 -7.45 0.81
C LEU A 238 13.18 -8.96 1.00
N ARG A 239 13.61 -9.74 0.01
CA ARG A 239 13.42 -11.20 -0.01
C ARG A 239 14.63 -11.90 -0.61
N THR A 240 14.83 -13.16 -0.25
CA THR A 240 15.81 -14.00 -0.95
C THR A 240 15.44 -14.11 -2.42
N MET A 241 16.45 -14.05 -3.31
CA MET A 241 16.23 -14.20 -4.75
C MET A 241 15.47 -15.51 -5.05
N PRO A 242 14.36 -15.46 -5.82
CA PRO A 242 13.66 -16.65 -6.22
C PRO A 242 14.59 -17.59 -7.01
N ARG A 243 14.70 -18.84 -6.57
CA ARG A 243 15.41 -19.85 -7.36
C ARG A 243 14.59 -20.19 -8.60
N LEU A 244 15.25 -20.27 -9.75
CA LEU A 244 14.64 -20.81 -10.96
C LEU A 244 14.14 -22.22 -10.67
N ARG A 245 12.83 -22.40 -10.70
CA ARG A 245 12.22 -23.73 -10.61
C ARG A 245 12.51 -24.42 -11.93
N LYS A 246 13.10 -25.61 -11.88
CA LYS A 246 13.13 -26.51 -13.04
C LYS A 246 11.67 -26.79 -13.38
N LEU A 247 11.24 -26.37 -14.58
CA LEU A 247 10.01 -26.85 -15.18
C LEU A 247 10.28 -28.31 -15.51
N GLU A 248 9.81 -29.22 -14.66
CA GLU A 248 9.74 -30.61 -15.05
C GLU A 248 8.69 -30.70 -16.16
N PRO A 249 9.05 -31.16 -17.38
CA PRO A 249 8.07 -31.34 -18.42
C PRO A 249 7.00 -32.30 -17.88
N PRO A 250 5.71 -32.05 -18.15
CA PRO A 250 4.70 -33.04 -17.83
C PRO A 250 5.13 -34.35 -18.48
N VAL A 251 5.15 -35.44 -17.71
CA VAL A 251 5.43 -36.79 -18.23
C VAL A 251 4.36 -37.06 -19.29
N GLY A 252 4.71 -36.79 -20.54
CA GLY A 252 3.85 -37.03 -21.67
C GLY A 252 3.70 -38.52 -21.82
N ILE A 253 2.46 -39.02 -21.73
CA ILE A 253 2.12 -40.28 -22.39
C ILE A 253 2.39 -40.01 -23.87
N LEU A 254 3.51 -40.50 -24.37
CA LEU A 254 3.78 -40.62 -25.80
C LEU A 254 2.68 -41.53 -26.37
N ARG A 255 1.57 -40.93 -26.82
CA ARG A 255 0.67 -41.61 -27.75
C ARG A 255 1.46 -41.77 -29.04
N GLN A 256 1.94 -42.99 -29.29
CA GLN A 256 2.32 -43.38 -30.63
C GLN A 256 1.10 -43.17 -31.53
N VAL A 257 1.18 -42.16 -32.39
CA VAL A 257 0.23 -42.00 -33.49
C VAL A 257 0.70 -42.96 -34.58
N PRO A 258 -0.10 -43.97 -34.98
CA PRO A 258 0.24 -44.79 -36.12
C PRO A 258 0.21 -43.92 -37.37
N PHE A 259 1.24 -44.02 -38.20
CA PHE A 259 1.21 -43.52 -39.57
C PHE A 259 0.35 -44.50 -40.39
N GLU A 260 -0.73 -44.00 -40.98
CA GLU A 260 -1.39 -44.63 -42.15
C GLU A 260 -0.91 -43.94 -43.43
#